data_AF-A0AAE1GNL0-F1
#
_entry.id   AF-A0AAE1GNL0-F1
#
_cell.length_a   1.000
_cell.length_b   1.000
_cell.length_c   1.000
_cell.angle_alpha   90.00
_cell.angle_beta   90.00
_cell.angle_gamma   90.00
#
_symmetry.space_group_name_H-M   'P 1'
#
loop_
_entity.id
_entity.type
_entity.pdbx_description
1 polymer ?
#
loop_
_entity_poly.entity_id
_entity_poly.type
_entity_poly.pdbx_seq_one_letter_code
_entity_poly.pdbx_strand_id
1 'polypeptide(L)'
;MINLQGINRKNKHHVQYPEVPSAIKPVPHGPEVPIPELDVIMELSSNPESSDAANSDESGAYKPVDDDQPMPLIQAELNDLTRDLNLSKESAQLLGSRIREKCLLAPETTFYWYRDREREFLR
;
A
#
# COMPACT_ATOMS: atom_id res chain seq x y z
N MET A 1 4.22 13.83 31.33
CA MET A 1 3.23 13.18 30.45
C MET A 1 1.95 13.99 30.56
N ILE A 2 1.43 14.55 29.46
CA ILE A 2 0.21 15.38 29.49
C ILE A 2 -1.03 14.48 29.62
N ASN A 3 -1.92 14.81 30.56
CA ASN A 3 -3.19 14.10 30.71
C ASN A 3 -4.15 14.53 29.60
N LEU A 4 -4.47 13.61 28.69
CA LEU A 4 -5.34 13.84 27.54
C LEU A 4 -6.80 13.43 27.78
N GLN A 5 -7.15 12.98 28.98
CA GLN A 5 -8.52 12.56 29.29
C GLN A 5 -9.48 13.75 29.22
N GLY A 6 -10.62 13.56 28.54
CA GLY A 6 -11.66 14.60 28.41
C GLY A 6 -11.41 15.63 27.31
N ILE A 7 -10.36 15.48 26.51
CA ILE A 7 -10.15 16.34 25.33
C ILE A 7 -11.13 15.93 24.22
N ASN A 8 -11.83 16.92 23.68
CA ASN A 8 -12.75 16.82 22.56
C ASN A 8 -12.48 17.95 21.55
N ARG A 9 -13.21 17.95 20.43
CA ARG A 9 -13.06 18.96 19.36
C ARG A 9 -13.24 20.40 19.84
N LYS A 10 -14.05 20.63 20.89
CA LYS A 10 -14.37 21.96 21.42
C LYS A 10 -13.30 22.49 22.38
N ASN A 11 -12.59 21.65 23.13
CA ASN A 11 -11.61 22.09 24.13
C ASN A 11 -10.14 21.78 23.75
N LYS A 12 -9.88 21.11 22.62
CA LYS A 12 -8.52 20.77 22.16
C LYS A 12 -7.57 21.96 22.02
N HIS A 13 -8.08 23.17 21.80
CA HIS A 13 -7.26 24.38 21.65
C HIS A 13 -6.63 24.85 22.97
N HIS A 14 -7.12 24.38 24.13
CA HIS A 14 -6.53 24.64 25.43
C HIS A 14 -5.39 23.66 25.81
N VAL A 15 -5.13 22.65 24.97
CA VAL A 15 -4.10 21.65 25.23
C VAL A 15 -2.74 22.29 25.03
N GLN A 16 -2.00 22.46 26.12
CA GLN A 16 -0.62 22.91 26.08
C GLN A 16 0.31 21.69 26.04
N TYR A 17 1.10 21.58 24.97
CA TYR A 17 2.08 20.52 24.81
C TYR A 17 3.39 20.89 25.51
N PRO A 18 4.01 19.96 26.26
CA PRO A 18 5.31 20.20 26.87
C PRO A 18 6.39 20.25 25.78
N GLU A 19 7.42 21.06 25.99
CA GLU A 19 8.61 21.05 25.15
C GLU A 19 9.45 19.81 25.52
N VAL A 20 9.66 18.92 24.56
CA VAL A 20 10.46 17.69 24.74
C VAL A 20 11.61 17.69 23.74
N PRO A 21 12.83 17.28 24.14
CA PRO A 21 14.01 17.34 23.27
C PRO A 21 13.91 16.41 22.06
N SER A 22 13.01 15.43 22.09
CA SER A 22 12.76 14.49 20.99
C SER A 22 11.82 15.03 19.91
N ALA A 23 11.17 16.19 20.11
CA ALA A 23 10.24 16.76 19.15
C ALA A 23 10.61 18.21 18.82
N ILE A 24 10.77 18.49 17.53
CA ILE A 24 11.08 19.83 17.02
C ILE A 24 9.81 20.42 16.40
N LYS A 25 9.52 21.69 16.69
CA LYS A 25 8.41 22.43 16.06
C LYS A 25 8.75 22.66 14.57
N PRO A 26 7.75 22.75 13.67
CA PRO A 26 8.01 23.08 12.27
C PRO A 26 8.89 24.32 12.16
N VAL A 27 9.98 24.21 11.41
CA VAL A 27 10.90 25.32 11.17
C VAL A 27 10.30 26.22 10.09
N PRO A 28 10.10 27.51 10.34
CA PRO A 28 9.59 28.42 9.32
C PRO A 28 10.60 28.55 8.17
N HIS A 29 10.10 28.53 6.94
CA HIS A 29 10.94 28.74 5.75
C HIS A 29 11.49 30.17 5.71
N GLY A 30 12.72 30.29 5.23
CA GLY A 30 13.46 31.54 5.13
C GLY A 30 14.64 31.42 4.16
N PRO A 31 15.51 32.42 4.07
CA PRO A 31 16.66 32.37 3.15
C PRO A 31 17.63 31.22 3.44
N GLU A 32 17.72 30.77 4.70
CA GLU A 32 18.54 29.61 5.10
C GLU A 32 17.82 28.26 4.90
N VAL A 33 16.48 28.27 4.81
CA VAL A 33 15.65 27.06 4.64
C VAL A 33 14.60 27.36 3.56
N PRO A 34 14.99 27.42 2.27
CA PRO A 34 14.07 27.72 1.20
C PRO A 34 12.99 26.63 1.08
N ILE A 35 11.86 27.01 0.49
CA ILE A 35 10.82 26.04 0.14
C ILE A 35 11.38 25.15 -0.98
N PRO A 36 11.33 23.81 -0.86
CA PRO A 36 11.74 22.93 -1.95
C PRO A 36 10.90 23.24 -3.19
N GLU A 37 11.56 23.55 -4.30
CA GLU A 37 10.89 23.71 -5.59
C GLU A 37 10.53 22.32 -6.12
N LEU A 38 9.35 22.21 -6.72
CA LEU A 38 8.93 20.99 -7.38
C LEU A 38 9.76 20.82 -8.65
N ASP A 39 10.45 19.69 -8.81
CA ASP A 39 11.03 19.34 -10.10
C ASP A 39 9.88 19.17 -11.11
N VAL A 40 9.93 19.90 -12.22
CA VAL A 40 8.89 20.07 -13.25
C VAL A 40 8.48 18.75 -13.97
N ILE A 41 8.94 17.58 -13.52
CA ILE A 41 8.74 16.29 -14.20
C ILE A 41 7.39 15.63 -13.85
N MET A 42 6.53 16.28 -13.04
CA MET A 42 5.19 15.77 -12.75
C MET A 42 4.09 16.76 -13.10
N GLU A 43 4.32 17.58 -14.14
CA GLU A 43 3.23 18.23 -14.85
C GLU A 43 2.39 17.13 -15.51
N LEU A 44 1.12 17.07 -15.12
CA LEU A 44 0.12 16.11 -15.52
C LEU A 44 0.25 15.77 -17.02
N SER A 45 0.72 14.56 -17.33
CA SER A 45 0.53 13.96 -18.65
C SER A 45 -0.94 13.63 -18.81
N SER A 46 -1.68 14.67 -19.17
CA SER A 46 -2.91 14.59 -19.91
C SER A 46 -2.58 13.83 -21.19
N ASN A 47 -3.12 12.63 -21.36
CA ASN A 47 -3.01 11.86 -22.59
C ASN A 47 -3.36 12.72 -23.82
N PRO A 48 -2.49 12.73 -24.85
CA PRO A 48 -2.99 12.35 -26.16
C PRO A 48 -2.10 11.31 -26.85
N GLU A 49 -2.76 10.23 -27.26
CA GLU A 49 -2.49 9.38 -28.43
C GLU A 49 -1.29 9.73 -29.33
N SER A 50 -0.46 8.71 -29.54
CA SER A 50 0.22 8.32 -30.79
C SER A 50 1.29 9.24 -31.41
N SER A 51 2.54 8.76 -31.35
CA SER A 51 3.38 8.66 -32.57
C SER A 51 4.60 7.77 -32.30
N ASP A 52 4.69 6.66 -33.04
CA ASP A 52 5.88 5.82 -33.17
C ASP A 52 7.09 6.66 -33.61
N ALA A 53 8.09 6.76 -32.74
CA ALA A 53 9.43 7.19 -33.09
C ALA A 53 10.39 6.04 -32.83
N ALA A 54 10.69 5.29 -33.89
CA ALA A 54 11.70 4.24 -33.92
C ALA A 54 13.08 4.83 -33.64
N ASN A 55 13.48 4.84 -32.37
CA ASN A 55 14.87 4.99 -31.98
C ASN A 55 15.46 3.58 -31.84
N SER A 56 16.26 3.22 -32.84
CA SER A 56 17.10 2.04 -32.86
C SER A 56 18.24 2.23 -31.84
N ASP A 57 17.91 2.06 -30.56
CA ASP A 57 18.89 1.70 -29.54
C ASP A 57 18.91 0.17 -29.45
N GLU A 58 20.09 -0.41 -29.24
CA GLU A 58 20.35 -1.85 -29.22
C GLU A 58 19.74 -2.48 -27.96
N SER A 59 18.42 -2.47 -27.94
CA SER A 59 17.56 -2.84 -26.84
C SER A 59 17.46 -4.36 -26.85
N GLY A 60 17.87 -4.96 -25.74
CA GLY A 60 17.69 -6.39 -25.48
C GLY A 60 16.26 -6.78 -25.84
N ALA A 61 16.13 -7.38 -27.03
CA ALA A 61 14.84 -7.75 -27.57
C ALA A 61 14.14 -8.60 -26.53
N TYR A 62 13.00 -8.11 -26.03
CA TYR A 62 12.18 -8.81 -25.06
C TYR A 62 11.90 -10.19 -25.63
N LYS A 63 12.58 -11.21 -25.07
CA LYS A 63 12.27 -12.60 -25.35
C LYS A 63 11.18 -12.95 -24.37
N PRO A 64 9.93 -13.18 -24.84
CA PRO A 64 8.92 -13.74 -23.96
C PRO A 64 9.51 -15.03 -23.39
N VAL A 65 9.50 -15.13 -22.07
CA VAL A 65 9.80 -16.40 -21.41
C VAL A 65 8.60 -17.28 -21.71
N ASP A 66 8.74 -18.17 -22.69
CA ASP A 66 7.77 -19.23 -22.99
C ASP A 66 7.85 -20.30 -21.89
N ASP A 67 7.64 -19.90 -20.64
CA ASP A 67 7.39 -20.85 -19.57
C ASP A 67 5.89 -21.17 -19.62
N ASP A 68 5.55 -22.25 -20.33
CA ASP A 68 4.21 -22.88 -20.34
C ASP A 68 3.79 -23.40 -18.95
N GLN A 69 4.56 -23.09 -17.90
CA GLN A 69 4.25 -23.45 -16.53
C GLN A 69 3.27 -22.44 -15.92
N PRO A 70 2.16 -22.92 -15.32
CA PRO A 70 1.25 -22.03 -14.62
C PRO A 70 1.98 -21.37 -13.45
N MET A 71 2.13 -20.05 -13.48
CA MET A 71 2.62 -19.28 -12.34
C MET A 71 1.54 -19.22 -11.27
N PRO A 72 1.72 -19.91 -10.12
CA PRO A 72 0.73 -19.90 -9.07
C PRO A 72 0.75 -18.54 -8.35
N LEU A 73 -0.43 -18.02 -8.01
CA LEU A 73 -0.55 -16.76 -7.29
C LEU A 73 0.14 -16.83 -5.92
N ILE A 74 0.92 -15.81 -5.61
CA ILE A 74 1.53 -15.63 -4.29
C ILE A 74 0.58 -14.88 -3.34
N GLN A 75 0.92 -14.86 -2.05
CA GLN A 75 0.07 -14.24 -1.02
C GLN A 75 -0.18 -12.74 -1.29
N ALA A 76 0.84 -12.02 -1.77
CA ALA A 76 0.72 -10.60 -2.07
C ALA A 76 -0.31 -10.35 -3.19
N GLU A 77 -0.19 -11.07 -4.30
CA GLU A 77 -1.11 -10.98 -5.45
C GLU A 77 -2.54 -11.39 -5.07
N LEU A 78 -2.71 -12.45 -4.27
CA LEU A 78 -4.03 -12.84 -3.76
C LEU A 78 -4.62 -11.72 -2.87
N ASN A 79 -3.80 -11.06 -2.06
CA ASN A 79 -4.24 -9.96 -1.21
C ASN A 79 -4.53 -8.67 -2.00
N ASP A 80 -3.78 -8.39 -3.07
CA ASP A 80 -4.06 -7.30 -4.00
C ASP A 80 -5.40 -7.56 -4.69
N LEU A 81 -5.60 -8.76 -5.24
CA LEU A 81 -6.84 -9.14 -5.92
C LEU A 81 -8.08 -9.01 -5.02
N THR A 82 -7.97 -9.42 -3.74
CA THR A 82 -9.08 -9.27 -2.79
C THR A 82 -9.41 -7.81 -2.47
N ARG A 83 -8.40 -6.91 -2.49
CA ARG A 83 -8.58 -5.46 -2.31
C ARG A 83 -9.15 -4.80 -3.56
N ASP A 84 -8.61 -5.11 -4.74
CA ASP A 84 -9.04 -4.53 -6.01
C ASP A 84 -10.51 -4.84 -6.31
N LEU A 85 -10.93 -6.06 -6.00
CA LEU A 85 -12.31 -6.51 -6.14
C LEU A 85 -13.21 -6.11 -4.96
N ASN A 86 -12.67 -5.46 -3.92
CA ASN A 86 -13.36 -5.07 -2.70
C ASN A 86 -14.19 -6.21 -2.08
N LEU A 87 -13.60 -7.40 -1.97
CA LEU A 87 -14.30 -8.59 -1.50
C LEU A 87 -14.53 -8.56 0.01
N SER A 88 -15.69 -9.05 0.43
CA SER A 88 -15.93 -9.39 1.84
C SER A 88 -15.03 -10.55 2.28
N LYS A 89 -14.82 -10.70 3.58
CA LYS A 89 -13.99 -11.80 4.13
C LYS A 89 -14.44 -13.18 3.64
N GLU A 90 -15.75 -13.44 3.62
CA GLU A 90 -16.32 -14.73 3.20
C GLU A 90 -16.15 -14.97 1.70
N SER A 91 -16.37 -13.94 0.88
CA SER A 91 -16.20 -14.04 -0.58
C SER A 91 -14.73 -14.18 -0.98
N ALA A 92 -13.81 -13.48 -0.29
CA ALA A 92 -12.37 -13.66 -0.47
C ALA A 92 -11.92 -15.09 -0.12
N GLN A 93 -12.46 -15.67 0.96
CA GLN A 93 -12.17 -17.04 1.34
C GLN A 93 -12.73 -18.06 0.32
N LEU A 94 -13.94 -17.84 -0.20
CA LEU A 94 -14.51 -18.66 -1.25
C LEU A 94 -13.68 -18.58 -2.54
N LEU A 95 -13.26 -17.38 -2.93
CA LEU A 95 -12.39 -17.15 -4.09
C LEU A 95 -11.08 -17.92 -3.93
N GLY A 96 -10.38 -17.76 -2.80
CA GLY A 96 -9.14 -18.49 -2.53
C GLY A 96 -9.31 -20.00 -2.56
N SER A 97 -10.44 -20.53 -2.07
CA SER A 97 -10.77 -21.96 -2.18
C SER A 97 -10.87 -22.42 -3.63
N ARG A 98 -11.56 -21.65 -4.49
CA ARG A 98 -11.72 -21.95 -5.92
C ARG A 98 -10.40 -21.87 -6.68
N ILE A 99 -9.55 -20.89 -6.37
CA ILE A 99 -8.22 -20.75 -6.99
C ILE A 99 -7.33 -21.93 -6.59
N ARG A 100 -7.38 -22.37 -5.31
CA ARG A 100 -6.65 -23.54 -4.84
C ARG A 100 -7.12 -24.83 -5.50
N GLU A 101 -8.43 -25.02 -5.69
CA GLU A 101 -9.00 -26.17 -6.42
C GLU A 101 -8.46 -26.30 -7.86
N LYS A 102 -8.02 -25.18 -8.46
CA LYS A 102 -7.44 -25.13 -9.80
C LYS A 102 -5.91 -25.25 -9.81
N CYS A 103 -5.28 -25.49 -8.66
CA CYS A 103 -3.81 -25.51 -8.52
C CYS A 103 -3.13 -24.21 -8.98
N LEU A 104 -3.84 -23.08 -8.92
CA LEU A 104 -3.33 -21.75 -9.29
C LEU A 104 -2.84 -20.94 -8.09
N LEU A 105 -2.70 -21.58 -6.93
CA LEU A 105 -2.33 -20.94 -5.68
C LEU A 105 -1.05 -21.59 -5.14
N ALA A 106 -0.08 -20.78 -4.73
CA ALA A 106 1.19 -21.30 -4.23
C ALA A 106 0.98 -22.05 -2.88
N PRO A 107 1.75 -23.12 -2.59
CA PRO A 107 1.48 -24.02 -1.46
C PRO A 107 1.53 -23.34 -0.08
N GLU A 108 2.33 -22.28 0.07
CA GLU A 108 2.50 -21.53 1.33
C GLU A 108 1.45 -20.44 1.54
N THR A 109 0.50 -20.28 0.63
CA THR A 109 -0.48 -19.19 0.69
C THR A 109 -1.75 -19.62 1.41
N THR A 110 -2.33 -18.67 2.14
CA THR A 110 -3.55 -18.87 2.93
C THR A 110 -4.63 -17.90 2.50
N PHE A 111 -5.87 -18.34 2.60
CA PHE A 111 -7.06 -17.57 2.22
C PHE A 111 -8.14 -17.59 3.32
N TYR A 112 -7.79 -18.07 4.51
CA TYR A 112 -8.65 -18.17 5.67
C TYR A 112 -8.03 -17.41 6.84
N TRP A 113 -8.87 -16.79 7.66
CA TRP A 113 -8.41 -16.03 8.83
C TRP A 113 -9.19 -16.48 10.06
N TYR A 114 -8.50 -17.17 10.98
CA TYR A 114 -9.01 -17.45 12.31
C TYR A 114 -8.75 -16.24 13.23
N ARG A 115 -9.69 -15.93 14.15
CA ARG A 115 -9.52 -14.83 15.09
C ARG A 115 -9.00 -15.38 16.41
N ASP A 116 -7.72 -15.20 16.69
CA ASP A 116 -7.11 -15.68 17.94
C ASP A 116 -7.30 -14.74 19.14
N ARG A 117 -8.03 -13.63 18.99
CA ARG A 117 -8.24 -12.64 20.07
C ARG A 117 -8.90 -13.25 21.30
N GLU A 118 -9.71 -14.29 21.11
CA GLU A 118 -10.38 -15.03 22.19
C GLU A 118 -9.43 -15.87 23.04
N ARG A 119 -8.24 -16.21 22.54
CA ARG A 119 -7.25 -17.01 23.27
C ARG A 119 -6.76 -16.31 24.55
N GLU A 120 -6.75 -14.99 24.57
CA GLU A 120 -6.36 -14.20 25.74
C GLU A 120 -7.36 -14.33 26.89
N PHE A 121 -8.61 -14.72 26.61
CA PHE A 121 -9.69 -14.85 27.58
C PHE A 121 -9.97 -16.29 28.01
N LEU A 122 -9.26 -17.28 27.45
CA LEU A 122 -9.38 -18.71 27.81
C LEU A 122 -8.48 -19.11 29.01
N ARG A 123 -8.04 -18.13 29.81
CA ARG A 123 -7.13 -18.32 30.94
C ARG A 123 -7.85 -18.39 32.28
#